data_AF-A0A7S4VJK6-F1
#
_entry.id   AF-A0A7S4VJK6-F1
#
_cell.length_a   1.000
_cell.length_b   1.000
_cell.length_c   1.000
_cell.angle_alpha   90.00
_cell.angle_beta   90.00
_cell.angle_gamma   90.00
#
_symmetry.space_group_name_H-M   'P 1'
#
loop_
_entity.id
_entity.type
_entity.pdbx_description
1 polymer ?
#
loop_
_entity_poly.entity_id
_entity_poly.type
_entity_poly.pdbx_seq_one_letter_code
_entity_poly.pdbx_strand_id
1 'polypeptide(L)'
;EEPTVDFDKLDVFSVEDVLDIGGGRPLFSQFAYEDWTMLSLRFEVYILVHAFRRDANDPDRVGIHLDHLLFYYSKYFKKALTPKTFGADSVKDLLDLIKDTAVVDGKNQVVRTVLPEDMESFGVFAMITEAARRYRNRRVSLGDESAALKLTQQVAVAGAGAVSGPRPVVSGPRPVTPVAGARPVVVGGPRPVGAMTVPAVRPAGAVGWQRNGAGVSPAARPAWWGYGH
;
A
#
# COMPACT_ATOMS: atom_id res chain seq x y z
N GLU A 1 9.10 -37.80 31.58
CA GLU A 1 9.89 -36.95 30.68
C GLU A 1 9.02 -36.67 29.47
N GLU A 2 8.79 -35.39 29.17
CA GLU A 2 8.12 -35.03 27.92
C GLU A 2 9.06 -35.33 26.76
N PRO A 3 8.57 -35.90 25.65
CA PRO A 3 9.43 -36.26 24.53
C PRO A 3 10.08 -35.00 23.96
N THR A 4 11.41 -34.96 23.99
CA THR A 4 12.18 -33.86 23.38
C THR A 4 12.03 -33.92 21.87
N VAL A 5 11.32 -32.96 21.28
CA VAL A 5 11.12 -32.90 19.83
C VAL A 5 12.38 -32.36 19.15
N ASP A 6 12.88 -33.11 18.16
CA ASP A 6 13.96 -32.67 17.29
C ASP A 6 13.43 -31.61 16.33
N PHE A 7 13.61 -30.34 16.71
CA PHE A 7 13.08 -29.20 15.98
C PHE A 7 13.53 -29.18 14.52
N ASP A 8 14.77 -29.56 14.22
CA ASP A 8 15.34 -29.44 12.88
C ASP A 8 14.80 -30.49 11.91
N LYS A 9 14.35 -31.64 12.44
CA LYS A 9 13.74 -32.73 11.67
C LYS A 9 12.22 -32.72 11.67
N LEU A 10 11.60 -31.85 12.48
CA LEU A 10 10.15 -31.70 12.55
C LEU A 10 9.58 -31.29 11.17
N ASP A 11 8.56 -32.01 10.70
CA ASP A 11 7.76 -31.56 9.57
C ASP A 11 6.79 -30.46 10.02
N VAL A 12 7.07 -29.25 9.56
CA VAL A 12 6.40 -28.01 9.97
C VAL A 12 4.89 -28.04 9.66
N PHE A 13 4.48 -28.73 8.60
CA PHE A 13 3.07 -28.79 8.19
C PHE A 13 2.28 -29.92 8.87
N SER A 14 2.96 -30.81 9.60
CA SER A 14 2.32 -31.85 10.41
C SER A 14 1.97 -31.41 11.83
N VAL A 15 2.35 -30.18 12.20
CA VAL A 15 2.10 -29.61 13.53
C VAL A 15 0.63 -29.28 13.71
N GLU A 16 0.00 -29.80 14.75
CA GLU A 16 -1.39 -29.49 15.11
C GLU A 16 -1.49 -28.16 15.88
N ASP A 17 -0.62 -27.95 16.88
CA ASP A 17 -0.56 -26.72 17.67
C ASP A 17 0.75 -25.96 17.45
N VAL A 18 0.66 -24.78 16.86
CA VAL A 18 1.83 -23.91 16.62
C VAL A 18 2.39 -23.29 17.89
N LEU A 19 1.63 -23.29 18.99
CA LEU A 19 2.05 -22.77 20.30
C LEU A 19 2.81 -23.81 21.12
N ASP A 20 2.58 -25.09 20.87
CA ASP A 20 3.30 -26.19 21.51
C ASP A 20 3.56 -27.34 20.53
N ILE A 21 4.77 -27.36 19.98
CA ILE A 21 5.27 -28.46 19.15
C ILE A 21 5.90 -29.58 19.99
N GLY A 22 5.75 -29.54 21.31
CA GLY A 22 6.34 -30.46 22.29
C GLY A 22 7.25 -29.73 23.28
N GLY A 23 7.10 -30.04 24.57
CA GLY A 23 7.91 -29.45 25.63
C GLY A 23 7.56 -27.98 25.94
N GLY A 24 6.35 -27.53 25.61
CA GLY A 24 5.91 -26.14 25.78
C GLY A 24 6.59 -25.16 24.83
N ARG A 25 7.16 -25.65 23.72
CA ARG A 25 7.93 -24.84 22.77
C ARG A 25 7.03 -24.44 21.59
N PRO A 26 6.91 -23.14 21.23
CA PRO A 26 6.20 -22.75 20.03
C PRO A 26 7.02 -22.97 18.76
N LEU A 27 6.34 -23.18 17.64
CA LEU A 27 6.95 -23.37 16.32
C LEU A 27 7.82 -22.18 15.90
N PHE A 28 7.38 -20.97 16.21
CA PHE A 28 8.08 -19.71 15.91
C PHE A 28 9.11 -19.30 16.98
N SER A 29 9.50 -20.21 17.87
CA SER A 29 10.47 -19.93 18.95
C SER A 29 11.83 -19.43 18.46
N GLN A 30 12.21 -19.71 17.20
CA GLN A 30 13.47 -19.25 16.60
C GLN A 30 13.30 -18.09 15.62
N PHE A 31 12.15 -17.43 15.58
CA PHE A 31 11.92 -16.31 14.67
C PHE A 31 12.76 -15.11 15.07
N ALA A 32 13.52 -14.60 14.10
CA ALA A 32 14.17 -13.32 14.17
C ALA A 32 13.24 -12.20 13.68
N TYR A 33 13.69 -10.95 13.79
CA TYR A 33 12.98 -9.79 13.25
C TYR A 33 12.58 -9.96 11.78
N GLU A 34 13.46 -10.57 10.98
CA GLU A 34 13.23 -10.81 9.56
C GLU A 34 12.07 -11.77 9.32
N ASP A 35 11.99 -12.83 10.13
CA ASP A 35 10.95 -13.84 10.02
C ASP A 35 9.60 -13.25 10.43
N TRP A 36 9.55 -12.44 11.48
CA TRP A 36 8.34 -11.69 11.86
C TRP A 36 7.91 -10.71 10.77
N THR A 37 8.86 -10.00 10.16
CA THR A 37 8.57 -9.05 9.08
C THR A 37 8.00 -9.76 7.86
N MET A 38 8.55 -10.92 7.50
CA MET A 38 8.06 -11.74 6.40
C MET A 38 6.70 -12.39 6.70
N LEU A 39 6.46 -12.81 7.95
CA LEU A 39 5.14 -13.29 8.38
C LEU A 39 4.08 -12.18 8.27
N SER A 40 4.39 -10.99 8.76
CA SER A 40 3.49 -9.84 8.65
C SER A 40 3.17 -9.51 7.19
N LEU A 41 4.18 -9.48 6.31
CA LEU A 41 3.96 -9.23 4.89
C LEU A 41 3.02 -10.28 4.25
N ARG A 42 3.24 -11.57 4.54
CA ARG A 42 2.35 -12.65 4.05
C ARG A 42 0.92 -12.44 4.49
N PHE A 43 0.71 -12.19 5.78
CA PHE A 43 -0.63 -12.01 6.34
C PHE A 43 -1.31 -10.75 5.82
N GLU A 44 -0.60 -9.63 5.74
CA GLU A 44 -1.12 -8.36 5.23
C GLU A 44 -1.52 -8.46 3.75
N VAL A 45 -0.71 -9.10 2.90
CA VAL A 45 -1.06 -9.30 1.48
C VAL A 45 -2.23 -10.28 1.34
N TYR A 46 -2.25 -11.34 2.14
CA TYR A 46 -3.37 -12.29 2.16
C TYR A 46 -4.71 -11.60 2.45
N ILE A 47 -4.78 -10.86 3.55
CA ILE A 47 -6.03 -10.21 3.96
C ILE A 47 -6.42 -9.09 3.00
N LEU A 48 -5.44 -8.37 2.41
CA LEU A 48 -5.69 -7.32 1.42
C LEU A 48 -6.41 -7.85 0.18
N VAL A 49 -5.93 -8.95 -0.39
CA VAL A 49 -6.52 -9.53 -1.61
C VAL A 49 -7.95 -10.01 -1.35
N HIS A 50 -8.18 -10.68 -0.23
CA HIS A 50 -9.51 -11.17 0.14
C HIS A 50 -10.46 -10.02 0.50
N ALA A 51 -10.01 -9.02 1.25
CA ALA A 51 -10.80 -7.83 1.57
C ALA A 51 -11.17 -7.03 0.31
N PHE A 52 -10.22 -6.87 -0.63
CA PHE A 52 -10.49 -6.23 -1.91
C PHE A 52 -11.57 -6.97 -2.70
N ARG A 53 -11.55 -8.31 -2.73
CA ARG A 53 -12.55 -9.12 -3.42
C ARG A 53 -13.95 -8.92 -2.83
N ARG A 54 -14.06 -8.91 -1.49
CA ARG A 54 -15.32 -8.63 -0.79
C ARG A 54 -15.84 -7.22 -1.09
N ASP A 55 -14.97 -6.23 -1.07
CA ASP A 55 -15.35 -4.83 -1.30
C ASP A 55 -15.65 -4.51 -2.78
N ALA A 56 -14.96 -5.16 -3.70
CA ALA A 56 -15.24 -5.04 -5.13
C ALA A 56 -16.62 -5.58 -5.48
N ASN A 57 -17.09 -6.60 -4.74
CA ASN A 57 -18.39 -7.25 -4.89
C ASN A 57 -18.75 -7.57 -6.36
N ASP A 58 -17.74 -7.97 -7.12
CA ASP A 58 -17.81 -8.20 -8.56
C ASP A 58 -17.09 -9.53 -8.87
N PRO A 59 -17.81 -10.56 -9.36
CA PRO A 59 -17.24 -11.88 -9.62
C PRO A 59 -16.17 -11.87 -10.72
N ASP A 60 -16.16 -10.86 -11.59
CA ASP A 60 -15.16 -10.71 -12.65
C ASP A 60 -13.87 -10.03 -12.14
N ARG A 61 -13.91 -9.39 -10.95
CA ARG A 61 -12.74 -8.79 -10.29
C ARG A 61 -12.10 -9.76 -9.32
N VAL A 62 -11.36 -10.70 -9.88
CA VAL A 62 -10.77 -11.82 -9.12
C VAL A 62 -9.57 -11.42 -8.24
N GLY A 63 -9.02 -10.20 -8.40
CA GLY A 63 -7.92 -9.72 -7.55
C GLY A 63 -7.45 -8.31 -7.89
N ILE A 64 -6.31 -7.93 -7.33
CA ILE A 64 -5.74 -6.58 -7.47
C ILE A 64 -4.71 -6.57 -8.60
N HIS A 65 -4.81 -5.63 -9.54
CA HIS A 65 -3.76 -5.43 -10.55
C HIS A 65 -2.45 -4.99 -9.88
N LEU A 66 -1.32 -5.52 -10.34
CA LEU A 66 0.00 -5.32 -9.71
C LEU A 66 0.34 -3.84 -9.48
N ASP A 67 0.04 -2.98 -10.45
CA ASP A 67 0.26 -1.53 -10.37
C ASP A 67 -0.54 -0.81 -9.26
N HIS A 68 -1.65 -1.40 -8.83
CA HIS A 68 -2.54 -0.82 -7.82
C HIS A 68 -2.33 -1.43 -6.43
N LEU A 69 -1.46 -2.43 -6.29
CA LEU A 69 -1.24 -3.10 -5.00
C LEU A 69 -0.80 -2.12 -3.92
N LEU A 70 0.17 -1.25 -4.20
CA LEU A 70 0.69 -0.26 -3.23
C LEU A 70 -0.39 0.76 -2.82
N PHE A 71 -1.23 1.16 -3.78
CA PHE A 71 -2.34 2.07 -3.53
C PHE A 71 -3.37 1.44 -2.59
N TYR A 72 -3.81 0.22 -2.89
CA TYR A 72 -4.77 -0.48 -2.04
C TYR A 72 -4.18 -0.81 -0.68
N TYR A 73 -2.92 -1.25 -0.61
CA TYR A 73 -2.25 -1.48 0.66
C TYR A 73 -2.32 -0.23 1.55
N SER A 74 -1.98 0.94 1.00
CA SER A 74 -2.05 2.22 1.74
C SER A 74 -3.48 2.60 2.11
N LYS A 75 -4.46 2.29 1.25
CA LYS A 75 -5.87 2.58 1.49
C LYS A 75 -6.43 1.77 2.66
N TYR A 76 -6.13 0.47 2.72
CA TYR A 76 -6.64 -0.44 3.76
C TYR A 76 -5.88 -0.30 5.08
N PHE A 77 -4.54 -0.35 5.04
CA PHE A 77 -3.72 -0.39 6.27
C PHE A 77 -3.32 0.99 6.79
N LYS A 78 -3.57 2.07 6.04
CA LYS A 78 -3.08 3.42 6.36
C LYS A 78 -1.56 3.47 6.58
N LYS A 79 -0.85 2.56 5.90
CA LYS A 79 0.60 2.34 5.99
C LYS A 79 1.15 2.24 4.58
N ALA A 80 2.32 2.84 4.33
CA ALA A 80 2.99 2.71 3.05
C ALA A 80 3.75 1.37 2.97
N LEU A 81 3.56 0.64 1.88
CA LEU A 81 4.40 -0.51 1.53
C LEU A 81 5.55 -0.05 0.64
N THR A 82 6.78 -0.28 1.07
CA THR A 82 7.98 0.15 0.33
C THR A 82 8.79 -1.08 -0.08
N PRO A 83 8.80 -1.51 -1.35
CA PRO A 83 9.55 -2.71 -1.78
C PRO A 83 11.03 -2.68 -1.38
N LYS A 84 11.66 -1.50 -1.42
CA LYS A 84 13.06 -1.31 -1.03
C LYS A 84 13.38 -1.72 0.40
N THR A 85 12.42 -1.65 1.33
CA THR A 85 12.66 -2.08 2.73
C THR A 85 12.81 -3.59 2.84
N PHE A 86 12.36 -4.33 1.83
CA PHE A 86 12.50 -5.78 1.72
C PHE A 86 13.68 -6.20 0.83
N GLY A 87 14.45 -5.24 0.32
CA GLY A 87 15.51 -5.49 -0.67
C GLY A 87 14.96 -5.84 -2.06
N ALA A 88 13.71 -5.46 -2.36
CA ALA A 88 13.07 -5.64 -3.65
C ALA A 88 13.03 -4.32 -4.44
N ASP A 89 13.32 -4.39 -5.74
CA ASP A 89 13.30 -3.21 -6.62
C ASP A 89 11.91 -2.93 -7.19
N SER A 90 11.12 -3.98 -7.40
CA SER A 90 9.74 -3.89 -7.89
C SER A 90 8.74 -4.56 -6.96
N VAL A 91 7.46 -4.25 -7.15
CA VAL A 91 6.35 -4.94 -6.46
C VAL A 91 6.32 -6.42 -6.83
N LYS A 92 6.71 -6.76 -8.06
CA LYS A 92 6.83 -8.15 -8.50
C LYS A 92 7.89 -8.89 -7.69
N ASP A 93 9.08 -8.30 -7.53
CA ASP A 93 10.16 -8.92 -6.75
C ASP A 93 9.78 -9.07 -5.27
N LEU A 94 9.01 -8.13 -4.74
CA LEU A 94 8.45 -8.22 -3.39
C LEU A 94 7.48 -9.41 -3.26
N LEU A 95 6.61 -9.62 -4.24
CA LEU A 95 5.69 -10.76 -4.25
C LEU A 95 6.42 -12.08 -4.48
N ASP A 96 7.53 -12.08 -5.23
CA ASP A 96 8.36 -13.28 -5.44
C ASP A 96 8.99 -13.78 -4.12
N LEU A 97 9.21 -12.90 -3.12
CA LEU A 97 9.61 -13.29 -1.76
C LEU A 97 8.52 -14.03 -0.98
N ILE A 98 7.25 -13.85 -1.33
CA ILE A 98 6.07 -14.44 -0.67
C ILE A 98 5.19 -15.25 -1.64
N LYS A 99 5.83 -15.88 -2.64
CA LYS A 99 5.17 -16.72 -3.65
C LYS A 99 4.38 -17.91 -3.08
N ASP A 100 4.67 -18.27 -1.85
CA ASP A 100 3.97 -19.29 -1.07
C ASP A 100 2.57 -18.84 -0.62
N THR A 101 2.32 -17.52 -0.62
CA THR A 101 1.08 -16.90 -0.13
C THR A 101 0.32 -16.20 -1.24
N ALA A 102 1.02 -15.42 -2.07
CA ALA A 102 0.44 -14.63 -3.16
C ALA A 102 1.21 -14.82 -4.46
N VAL A 103 0.47 -15.01 -5.56
CA VAL A 103 1.00 -15.25 -6.91
C VAL A 103 0.41 -14.25 -7.88
N VAL A 104 1.22 -13.80 -8.83
CA VAL A 104 0.78 -12.93 -9.92
C VAL A 104 0.37 -13.81 -11.10
N ASP A 105 -0.87 -13.68 -11.55
CA ASP A 105 -1.34 -14.33 -12.77
C ASP A 105 -0.71 -13.63 -13.99
N GLY A 106 0.21 -14.32 -14.67
CA GLY A 106 1.00 -13.75 -15.76
C GLY A 106 0.19 -13.22 -16.94
N LYS A 107 -1.04 -13.72 -17.15
CA LYS A 107 -1.90 -13.29 -18.26
C LYS A 107 -2.52 -11.91 -18.02
N ASN A 108 -2.91 -11.64 -16.78
CA ASN A 108 -3.72 -10.46 -16.43
C ASN A 108 -2.99 -9.51 -15.46
N GLN A 109 -1.79 -9.85 -15.01
CA GLN A 109 -1.03 -9.10 -13.99
C GLN A 109 -1.83 -8.85 -12.71
N VAL A 110 -2.66 -9.82 -12.34
CA VAL A 110 -3.52 -9.76 -11.15
C VAL A 110 -2.89 -10.58 -10.04
N VAL A 111 -2.77 -9.98 -8.86
CA VAL A 111 -2.33 -10.63 -7.63
C VAL A 111 -3.49 -11.45 -7.06
N ARG A 112 -3.24 -12.74 -6.84
CA ARG A 112 -4.16 -13.69 -6.24
C ARG A 112 -3.50 -14.40 -5.07
N THR A 113 -4.29 -14.79 -4.08
CA THR A 113 -3.82 -15.62 -2.97
C THR A 113 -3.91 -17.10 -3.35
N VAL A 114 -2.95 -17.89 -2.89
CA VAL A 114 -2.99 -19.36 -3.01
C VAL A 114 -3.80 -19.96 -1.86
N LEU A 115 -3.84 -19.24 -0.73
CA LEU A 115 -4.56 -19.66 0.47
C LEU A 115 -6.05 -19.30 0.38
N PRO A 116 -6.95 -20.23 0.77
CA PRO A 116 -8.39 -20.00 0.77
C PRO A 116 -8.77 -18.89 1.75
N GLU A 117 -9.93 -18.27 1.53
CA GLU A 117 -10.43 -17.18 2.38
C GLU A 117 -10.90 -17.68 3.76
N ASP A 118 -11.58 -18.83 3.75
CA ASP A 118 -12.19 -19.45 4.93
C ASP A 118 -11.21 -20.46 5.53
N MET A 119 -10.18 -19.94 6.22
CA MET A 119 -9.25 -20.78 6.98
C MET A 119 -9.71 -20.93 8.42
N GLU A 120 -9.65 -22.14 8.95
CA GLU A 120 -9.97 -22.45 10.34
C GLU A 120 -8.94 -21.87 11.32
N SER A 121 -7.68 -21.80 10.90
CA SER A 121 -6.58 -21.28 11.72
C SER A 121 -5.58 -20.46 10.90
N PHE A 122 -5.15 -19.34 11.46
CA PHE A 122 -4.07 -18.51 10.92
C PHE A 122 -2.67 -19.04 11.28
N GLY A 123 -2.57 -20.14 12.04
CA GLY A 123 -1.31 -20.81 12.36
C GLY A 123 -0.51 -21.24 11.13
N VAL A 124 -1.20 -21.46 10.00
CA VAL A 124 -0.57 -21.77 8.71
C VAL A 124 0.46 -20.72 8.27
N PHE A 125 0.29 -19.44 8.62
CA PHE A 125 1.27 -18.40 8.30
C PHE A 125 2.58 -18.58 9.07
N ALA A 126 2.51 -19.07 10.31
CA ALA A 126 3.70 -19.43 11.08
C ALA A 126 4.39 -20.64 10.45
N MET A 127 3.63 -21.65 10.02
CA MET A 127 4.16 -22.83 9.32
C MET A 127 4.86 -22.46 8.01
N ILE A 128 4.20 -21.69 7.14
CA ILE A 128 4.76 -21.21 5.87
C ILE A 128 6.04 -20.40 6.12
N THR A 129 6.01 -19.51 7.10
CA THR A 129 7.18 -18.66 7.42
C THR A 129 8.36 -19.49 7.94
N GLU A 130 8.12 -20.46 8.84
CA GLU A 130 9.18 -21.35 9.34
C GLU A 130 9.74 -22.25 8.23
N ALA A 131 8.90 -22.79 7.36
CA ALA A 131 9.35 -23.57 6.21
C ALA A 131 10.23 -22.73 5.26
N ALA A 132 9.81 -21.49 4.96
CA ALA A 132 10.57 -20.55 4.16
C ALA A 132 11.90 -20.15 4.82
N ARG A 133 11.91 -19.95 6.15
CA ARG A 133 13.11 -19.69 6.94
C ARG A 133 14.11 -20.83 6.85
N ARG A 134 13.67 -22.08 7.10
CA ARG A 134 14.53 -23.27 6.97
C ARG A 134 15.09 -23.42 5.57
N TYR A 135 14.26 -23.22 4.54
CA TYR A 135 14.69 -23.27 3.15
C TYR A 135 15.76 -22.23 2.82
N ARG A 136 15.55 -20.98 3.25
CA ARG A 136 16.52 -19.89 3.11
C ARG A 136 17.83 -20.19 3.83
N ASN A 137 17.78 -20.63 5.09
CA ASN A 137 18.98 -20.96 5.87
C ASN A 137 19.80 -22.08 5.21
N ARG A 138 19.13 -23.09 4.62
CA ARG A 138 19.81 -24.14 3.84
C ARG A 138 20.51 -23.59 2.60
N ARG A 139 19.86 -22.70 1.84
CA ARG A 139 20.49 -22.06 0.66
C ARG A 139 21.71 -21.23 1.05
N VAL A 140 21.59 -20.42 2.10
CA VAL A 140 22.72 -19.63 2.63
C VAL A 140 23.87 -20.54 3.07
N SER A 141 23.57 -21.65 3.76
CA SER A 141 24.58 -22.61 4.20
C SER A 141 25.30 -23.32 3.05
N LEU A 142 24.65 -23.42 1.88
CA LEU A 142 25.24 -23.96 0.65
C LEU A 142 26.03 -22.91 -0.15
N GLY A 143 26.17 -21.68 0.37
CA GLY A 143 26.92 -20.60 -0.28
C GLY A 143 26.11 -19.75 -1.26
N ASP A 144 24.79 -19.93 -1.32
CA ASP A 144 23.91 -19.08 -2.13
C ASP A 144 23.51 -17.83 -1.35
N GLU A 145 24.37 -16.81 -1.39
CA GLU A 145 24.17 -15.52 -0.71
C GLU A 145 22.95 -14.74 -1.24
N SER A 146 22.43 -15.06 -2.43
CA SER A 146 21.23 -14.42 -2.99
C SER A 146 19.97 -14.73 -2.18
N ALA A 147 19.99 -15.80 -1.38
CA ALA A 147 18.88 -16.18 -0.51
C ALA A 147 18.80 -15.35 0.78
N ALA A 148 19.84 -14.60 1.13
CA ALA A 148 19.83 -13.75 2.33
C ALA A 148 18.84 -12.59 2.18
N LEU A 149 18.02 -12.36 3.20
CA LEU A 149 17.08 -11.24 3.20
C LEU A 149 17.83 -9.92 3.43
N LYS A 150 17.51 -8.91 2.63
CA LYS A 150 18.11 -7.57 2.72
C LYS A 150 17.09 -6.59 3.31
N LEU A 151 16.63 -6.87 4.52
CA LEU A 151 15.65 -6.02 5.17
C LEU A 151 16.30 -4.75 5.71
N THR A 152 15.76 -3.60 5.35
CA THR A 152 16.10 -2.33 6.00
C THR A 152 15.10 -2.09 7.11
N GLN A 153 15.55 -2.17 8.36
CA GLN A 153 14.70 -1.89 9.51
C GLN A 153 14.25 -0.43 9.47
N GLN A 154 12.98 -0.21 9.13
CA GLN A 154 12.37 1.11 9.32
C GLN A 154 12.11 1.27 10.81
N VAL A 155 12.99 2.02 11.47
CA VAL A 155 12.70 2.54 12.81
C VAL A 155 11.48 3.43 12.64
N ALA A 156 10.32 2.96 13.08
CA ALA A 156 9.14 3.79 13.18
C ALA A 156 9.50 4.92 14.14
N VAL A 157 9.78 6.11 13.60
CA VAL A 157 9.78 7.33 14.40
C VAL A 157 8.34 7.51 14.82
N ALA A 158 8.01 6.99 16.00
CA ALA A 158 6.74 7.27 16.65
C ALA A 158 6.56 8.78 16.60
N GLY A 159 5.51 9.22 15.91
CA GLY A 159 5.27 10.63 15.66
C GLY A 159 5.25 11.40 16.96
N ALA A 160 6.35 12.11 17.25
CA ALA A 160 6.28 13.30 18.07
C ALA A 160 5.43 14.28 17.26
N GLY A 161 4.12 14.26 17.53
CA GLY A 161 3.22 15.32 17.14
C GLY A 161 3.72 16.61 17.78
N ALA A 162 4.61 17.31 17.07
CA ALA A 162 4.86 18.72 17.30
C ALA A 162 3.57 19.43 16.90
N VAL A 163 2.66 19.55 17.87
CA VAL A 163 1.58 20.53 17.83
C VAL A 163 2.25 21.88 17.64
N SER A 164 2.24 22.37 16.40
CA SER A 164 2.56 23.76 16.10
C SER A 164 1.49 24.61 16.75
N GLY A 165 1.75 25.05 17.99
CA GLY A 165 0.90 26.02 18.67
C GLY A 165 0.73 27.29 17.81
N PRO A 166 -0.41 27.99 17.91
CA PRO A 166 -0.62 29.22 17.16
C PRO A 166 0.43 30.25 17.56
N ARG A 167 1.15 30.78 16.56
CA ARG A 167 2.11 31.87 16.72
C ARG A 167 1.39 33.10 17.32
N PRO A 168 1.96 33.77 18.33
CA PRO A 168 1.44 35.07 18.74
C PRO A 168 1.69 36.08 17.62
N VAL A 169 0.62 36.71 17.15
CA VAL A 169 0.67 37.86 16.24
C VAL A 169 1.19 39.04 17.06
N VAL A 170 2.48 39.34 16.95
CA VAL A 170 3.04 40.61 17.43
C VAL A 170 2.87 41.62 16.31
N SER A 171 1.88 42.50 16.46
CA SER A 171 1.71 43.73 15.69
C SER A 171 2.78 44.74 16.13
N GLY A 172 3.78 44.96 15.27
CA GLY A 172 4.80 46.02 15.44
C GLY A 172 5.15 46.66 14.10
N PRO A 173 5.29 48.00 14.03
CA PRO A 173 5.40 48.73 12.77
C PRO A 173 6.75 48.50 12.06
N ARG A 174 6.70 48.38 10.73
CA ARG A 174 7.86 48.28 9.83
C ARG A 174 8.65 49.61 9.83
N PRO A 175 10.00 49.59 9.94
CA PRO A 175 10.81 50.74 9.62
C PRO A 175 10.97 50.90 8.10
N VAL A 176 10.74 52.12 7.63
CA VAL A 176 10.97 52.60 6.26
C VAL A 176 12.44 53.00 6.09
N THR A 177 13.09 52.49 5.04
CA THR A 177 14.43 52.94 4.62
C THR A 177 14.31 54.12 3.64
N PRO A 178 15.02 55.24 3.85
CA PRO A 178 15.06 56.34 2.88
C PRO A 178 16.11 56.07 1.78
N VAL A 179 15.68 56.21 0.52
CA VAL A 179 16.53 56.29 -0.67
C VAL A 179 16.93 57.75 -0.88
N ALA A 180 18.23 58.01 -0.98
CA ALA A 180 18.79 59.32 -1.29
C ALA A 180 19.64 59.25 -2.57
N GLY A 181 19.46 60.22 -3.46
CA GLY A 181 20.49 60.60 -4.45
C GLY A 181 20.10 60.44 -5.92
N ALA A 182 19.36 61.41 -6.46
CA ALA A 182 19.16 61.61 -7.89
C ALA A 182 20.32 62.39 -8.53
N ARG A 183 20.54 62.19 -9.84
CA ARG A 183 20.93 63.26 -10.78
C ARG A 183 20.17 63.09 -12.11
N PRO A 184 19.53 64.14 -12.66
CA PRO A 184 18.78 64.09 -13.92
C PRO A 184 19.52 64.77 -15.09
N VAL A 185 19.13 64.42 -16.33
CA VAL A 185 19.42 65.18 -17.56
C VAL A 185 18.13 65.34 -18.39
N VAL A 186 17.58 66.56 -18.35
CA VAL A 186 17.14 67.45 -19.46
C VAL A 186 16.07 66.99 -20.49
N VAL A 187 14.89 67.64 -20.36
CA VAL A 187 14.04 68.38 -21.35
C VAL A 187 13.13 67.64 -22.35
N GLY A 188 11.84 68.01 -22.30
CA GLY A 188 11.07 68.35 -23.52
C GLY A 188 9.55 68.08 -23.52
N GLY A 189 8.73 69.12 -23.31
CA GLY A 189 7.48 69.32 -24.07
C GLY A 189 6.11 69.22 -23.34
N PRO A 190 5.08 70.05 -23.69
CA PRO A 190 3.91 70.33 -22.85
C PRO A 190 2.57 69.67 -23.29
N ARG A 191 1.58 69.76 -22.38
CA ARG A 191 0.18 69.24 -22.34
C ARG A 191 -0.74 69.72 -23.51
N PRO A 192 -1.95 69.13 -23.74
CA PRO A 192 -3.18 69.48 -22.97
C PRO A 192 -4.18 68.29 -22.73
N VAL A 193 -4.87 68.21 -21.58
CA VAL A 193 -6.25 68.66 -21.20
C VAL A 193 -7.44 68.01 -21.94
N GLY A 194 -8.32 67.31 -21.19
CA GLY A 194 -9.78 67.45 -21.37
C GLY A 194 -10.68 66.19 -21.39
N ALA A 195 -11.51 66.07 -20.35
CA ALA A 195 -12.91 65.55 -20.29
C ALA A 195 -13.20 64.04 -20.52
N MET A 196 -13.73 63.28 -19.54
CA MET A 196 -15.16 63.16 -19.09
C MET A 196 -15.98 62.40 -20.16
N THR A 197 -16.52 61.19 -19.95
CA THR A 197 -17.80 60.93 -19.24
C THR A 197 -18.24 59.43 -19.25
N VAL A 198 -18.96 59.05 -18.17
CA VAL A 198 -19.99 57.98 -17.90
C VAL A 198 -19.79 56.46 -18.14
N PRO A 199 -20.44 55.60 -17.30
CA PRO A 199 -20.29 54.13 -17.23
C PRO A 199 -21.51 53.36 -17.81
N ALA A 200 -21.39 52.03 -17.96
CA ALA A 200 -22.55 51.11 -17.97
C ALA A 200 -22.11 49.65 -17.69
N VAL A 201 -22.58 49.03 -16.60
CA VAL A 201 -23.67 48.04 -16.51
C VAL A 201 -23.19 46.58 -16.60
N ARG A 202 -23.55 45.80 -15.56
CA ARG A 202 -23.47 44.32 -15.46
C ARG A 202 -24.78 43.69 -15.96
N PRO A 203 -24.75 42.42 -16.39
CA PRO A 203 -25.58 41.39 -15.74
C PRO A 203 -24.74 40.11 -15.48
N ALA A 204 -24.88 39.30 -14.42
CA ALA A 204 -26.03 38.67 -13.75
C ALA A 204 -26.63 37.47 -14.53
N GLY A 205 -26.39 36.25 -14.02
CA GLY A 205 -27.26 35.07 -14.20
C GLY A 205 -26.76 34.00 -15.17
N ALA A 206 -26.18 32.91 -14.64
CA ALA A 206 -26.06 31.64 -15.34
C ALA A 206 -26.83 30.57 -14.54
N VAL A 207 -28.02 30.23 -15.04
CA VAL A 207 -28.91 29.18 -14.53
C VAL A 207 -28.94 28.05 -15.55
N GLY A 208 -28.81 26.82 -15.06
CA GLY A 208 -29.49 25.63 -15.58
C GLY A 208 -28.86 24.94 -16.80
N TRP A 209 -28.26 23.78 -16.57
CA TRP A 209 -28.31 22.69 -17.56
C TRP A 209 -28.97 21.47 -16.92
N GLN A 210 -30.04 21.08 -17.61
CA GLN A 210 -31.09 20.19 -17.19
C GLN A 210 -30.76 18.74 -17.57
N ARG A 211 -31.20 17.85 -16.68
CA ARG A 211 -31.17 16.38 -16.77
C ARG A 211 -32.23 15.91 -17.76
N ASN A 212 -31.86 15.10 -18.75
CA ASN A 212 -32.79 14.29 -19.54
C ASN A 212 -32.45 12.81 -19.37
N GLY A 213 -33.48 12.01 -19.14
CA GLY A 213 -33.39 10.57 -18.96
C GLY A 213 -34.04 9.76 -20.08
N ALA A 214 -34.15 8.46 -19.78
CA ALA A 214 -34.96 7.42 -20.40
C ALA A 214 -34.47 6.79 -21.71
N GLY A 215 -34.32 5.46 -21.65
CA GLY A 215 -34.07 4.58 -22.79
C GLY A 215 -33.82 3.13 -22.36
N VAL A 216 -34.88 2.47 -21.86
CA VAL A 216 -34.91 1.02 -21.61
C VAL A 216 -35.22 0.29 -22.91
N SER A 217 -34.49 -0.78 -23.24
CA SER A 217 -35.03 -1.94 -23.95
C SER A 217 -34.19 -3.20 -23.67
N PRO A 218 -34.82 -4.38 -23.47
CA PRO A 218 -34.17 -5.64 -23.13
C PRO A 218 -33.98 -6.53 -24.36
N ALA A 219 -32.95 -7.39 -24.37
CA ALA A 219 -32.99 -8.77 -24.87
C ALA A 219 -31.57 -9.34 -25.06
N ALA A 220 -31.41 -10.59 -24.61
CA ALA A 220 -30.71 -11.70 -25.27
C ALA A 220 -29.77 -12.45 -24.31
N ARG A 221 -30.28 -13.54 -23.74
CA ARG A 221 -29.48 -14.63 -23.18
C ARG A 221 -29.21 -15.63 -24.31
N PRO A 222 -28.00 -16.18 -24.45
CA PRO A 222 -27.83 -17.51 -25.02
C PRO A 222 -27.75 -18.55 -23.91
N ALA A 223 -28.40 -19.68 -24.16
CA ALA A 223 -28.36 -20.92 -23.39
C ALA A 223 -27.10 -21.76 -23.70
N TRP A 224 -27.05 -22.98 -23.15
CA TRP A 224 -26.09 -24.09 -23.38
C TRP A 224 -24.82 -24.00 -22.51
N TRP A 225 -24.45 -24.97 -21.65
CA TRP A 225 -24.53 -26.44 -21.74
C TRP A 225 -24.73 -27.10 -20.36
N GLY A 226 -25.60 -28.11 -20.30
CA GLY A 226 -25.62 -29.13 -19.25
C GLY A 226 -25.36 -30.49 -19.91
N TYR A 227 -24.32 -31.18 -19.46
CA TYR A 227 -24.13 -32.61 -19.68
C TYR A 227 -23.91 -33.24 -18.32
N GLY A 228 -24.83 -34.13 -17.94
CA GLY A 228 -24.60 -35.10 -16.89
C GLY A 228 -23.86 -36.30 -17.46
N HIS A 229 -23.02 -36.89 -16.61
CA HIS A 229 -22.78 -38.32 -16.47
C HIS A 229 -22.50 -38.57 -14.99
#